data_AF-A0A238JM64-F1
#
_entry.id   AF-A0A238JM64-F1
#
_cell.length_a   1.000
_cell.length_b   1.000
_cell.length_c   1.000
_cell.angle_alpha   90.00
_cell.angle_beta   90.00
_cell.angle_gamma   90.00
#
_symmetry.space_group_name_H-M   'P 1'
#
loop_
_entity.id
_entity.type
_entity.pdbx_description
1 polymer ?
#
loop_
_entity_poly.entity_id
_entity_poly.type
_entity_poly.pdbx_seq_one_letter_code
_entity_poly.pdbx_strand_id
1 'polypeptide(L)'
;MKLKLIKGVVLAGIFLGAMPAAADNYAARHIALTEAFTREMSRVGGGDQSWTVPTEMAVKMTCAIGELERRRGVPVVEEYLRWSAWAVEEAGKLQGVEGFGTLISQIHIRSGIDFDDDLGPITDVCGIGL
;
A
#
# COMPACT_ATOMS: atom_id res chain seq x y z
N MET A 1 -57.81 -30.60 2.01
CA MET A 1 -56.74 -29.77 1.41
C MET A 1 -55.68 -29.52 2.47
N LYS A 2 -54.48 -30.09 2.32
CA LYS A 2 -53.33 -29.83 3.20
C LYS A 2 -52.13 -29.53 2.29
N LEU A 3 -51.76 -28.25 2.21
CA LEU A 3 -50.54 -27.79 1.52
C LEU A 3 -49.32 -28.36 2.27
N LYS A 4 -48.54 -29.22 1.63
CA LYS A 4 -47.20 -29.59 2.07
C LYS A 4 -46.22 -28.61 1.43
N LEU A 5 -45.70 -27.68 2.23
CA LEU A 5 -44.61 -26.80 1.81
C LEU A 5 -43.28 -27.57 1.81
N ILE A 6 -42.54 -27.34 0.74
CA ILE A 6 -41.38 -28.08 0.25
C ILE A 6 -40.16 -27.86 1.17
N LYS A 7 -39.61 -28.93 1.76
CA LYS A 7 -38.24 -28.96 2.31
C LYS A 7 -37.26 -29.20 1.17
N GLY A 8 -36.99 -28.14 0.41
CA GLY A 8 -35.86 -28.09 -0.52
C GLY A 8 -34.79 -27.23 0.11
N VAL A 9 -33.83 -27.84 0.80
CA VAL A 9 -32.60 -27.16 1.23
C VAL A 9 -31.81 -26.88 -0.04
N VAL A 10 -31.97 -25.68 -0.58
CA VAL A 10 -31.10 -25.16 -1.64
C VAL A 10 -29.80 -24.73 -0.96
N LEU A 11 -28.87 -25.69 -0.89
CA LEU A 11 -27.44 -25.43 -0.80
C LEU A 11 -27.00 -24.81 -2.13
N ALA A 12 -27.14 -23.49 -2.28
CA ALA A 12 -26.53 -22.74 -3.37
C ALA A 12 -26.37 -21.28 -2.96
N GLY A 13 -25.11 -20.81 -2.81
CA GLY A 13 -24.83 -19.38 -2.94
C GLY A 13 -23.77 -18.75 -2.03
N ILE A 14 -23.14 -19.44 -1.08
CA ILE A 14 -22.09 -18.82 -0.23
C ILE A 14 -20.70 -19.03 -0.85
N PHE A 15 -20.47 -18.53 -2.06
CA PHE A 15 -19.12 -18.33 -2.62
C PHE A 15 -19.11 -17.18 -3.63
N LEU A 16 -19.90 -16.13 -3.38
CA LEU A 16 -19.81 -14.86 -4.12
C LEU A 16 -18.82 -13.92 -3.42
N GLY A 17 -17.53 -14.11 -3.74
CA GLY A 17 -16.54 -13.03 -3.91
C GLY A 17 -16.43 -11.92 -2.87
N ALA A 18 -16.32 -12.23 -1.57
CA ALA A 18 -16.02 -11.21 -0.56
C ALA A 18 -14.51 -10.98 -0.38
N MET A 19 -13.81 -10.46 -1.40
CA MET A 19 -12.58 -9.65 -1.27
C MET A 19 -12.49 -8.73 -2.50
N PRO A 20 -12.56 -7.38 -2.33
CA PRO A 20 -11.33 -6.57 -2.24
C PRO A 20 -11.43 -5.28 -1.40
N ALA A 21 -12.31 -5.17 -0.40
CA ALA A 21 -12.36 -3.95 0.44
C ALA A 21 -11.04 -3.69 1.21
N ALA A 22 -10.23 -4.73 1.44
CA ALA A 22 -8.94 -4.62 2.13
C ALA A 22 -7.79 -4.16 1.21
N ALA A 23 -7.68 -4.73 0.00
CA ALA A 23 -6.65 -4.35 -0.97
C ALA A 23 -6.81 -2.91 -1.47
N ASP A 24 -8.05 -2.49 -1.75
CA ASP A 24 -8.37 -1.11 -2.12
C ASP A 24 -8.05 -0.13 -0.97
N ASN A 25 -8.22 -0.56 0.27
CA ASN A 25 -7.86 0.21 1.46
C ASN A 25 -6.35 0.33 1.67
N TYR A 26 -5.57 -0.74 1.44
CA TYR A 26 -4.11 -0.68 1.56
C TYR A 26 -3.50 0.24 0.52
N ALA A 27 -3.98 0.21 -0.73
CA ALA A 27 -3.54 1.12 -1.78
C ALA A 27 -3.85 2.59 -1.45
N ALA A 28 -5.07 2.89 -1.02
CA ALA A 28 -5.46 4.25 -0.62
C ALA A 28 -4.60 4.78 0.55
N ARG A 29 -4.33 3.92 1.56
CA ARG A 29 -3.43 4.26 2.67
C ARG A 29 -1.99 4.51 2.20
N HIS A 30 -1.47 3.68 1.30
CA HIS A 30 -0.12 3.85 0.75
C HIS A 30 0.02 5.18 -0.01
N ILE A 31 -0.98 5.53 -0.82
CA ILE A 31 -1.03 6.80 -1.55
C ILE A 31 -1.03 7.98 -0.57
N ALA A 32 -1.93 7.97 0.42
CA ALA A 32 -2.00 9.04 1.41
C ALA A 32 -0.70 9.21 2.21
N LEU A 33 -0.06 8.10 2.59
CA LEU A 33 1.23 8.13 3.28
C LEU A 33 2.35 8.69 2.39
N THR A 34 2.34 8.37 1.09
CA THR A 34 3.31 8.90 0.13
C THR A 34 3.13 10.40 -0.06
N GLU A 35 1.90 10.88 -0.20
CA GLU A 35 1.61 12.32 -0.28
C GLU A 35 2.04 13.06 0.99
N ALA A 36 1.78 12.48 2.17
CA ALA A 36 2.21 13.05 3.44
C ALA A 36 3.75 13.11 3.55
N PHE A 37 4.44 12.05 3.15
CA PHE A 37 5.90 12.01 3.16
C PHE A 37 6.50 13.04 2.18
N THR A 38 5.96 13.13 0.96
CA THR A 38 6.38 14.13 -0.03
C THR A 38 6.09 15.55 0.45
N ARG A 39 4.98 15.77 1.16
CA ARG A 39 4.69 17.08 1.77
C ARG A 39 5.77 17.50 2.76
N GLU A 40 6.24 16.60 3.60
CA GLU A 40 7.35 16.88 4.52
C GLU A 40 8.66 17.14 3.78
N MET A 41 8.94 16.38 2.72
CA MET A 41 10.10 16.61 1.86
C MET A 41 10.05 17.99 1.20
N SER A 42 8.90 18.39 0.67
CA SER A 42 8.65 19.72 0.12
C SER A 42 8.76 20.81 1.18
N ARG A 43 8.22 20.60 2.39
CA ARG A 43 8.32 21.56 3.50
C ARG A 43 9.77 21.85 3.85
N VAL A 44 10.61 20.81 3.95
CA VAL A 44 12.03 20.93 4.31
C VAL A 44 12.87 21.44 3.13
N GLY A 45 12.58 20.99 1.91
CA GLY A 45 13.31 21.38 0.69
C GLY A 45 12.87 22.69 0.04
N GLY A 46 11.81 23.34 0.55
CA GLY A 46 11.24 24.56 -0.03
C GLY A 46 10.42 24.33 -1.32
N GLY A 47 9.90 23.11 -1.52
CA GLY A 47 9.08 22.72 -2.66
C GLY A 47 7.58 22.95 -2.47
N ASP A 48 6.81 22.58 -3.50
CA ASP A 48 5.34 22.62 -3.47
C ASP A 48 4.78 21.53 -2.54
N GLN A 49 4.02 21.95 -1.54
CA GLN A 49 3.37 21.07 -0.55
C GLN A 49 1.97 20.61 -1.01
N SER A 50 1.45 21.12 -2.11
CA SER A 50 0.16 20.73 -2.66
C SER A 50 0.23 19.55 -3.63
N TRP A 51 1.43 19.02 -3.88
CA TRP A 51 1.62 17.84 -4.71
C TRP A 51 0.77 16.67 -4.22
N THR A 52 0.06 16.07 -5.16
CA THR A 52 -0.70 14.84 -4.99
C THR A 52 -0.16 13.80 -5.96
N VAL A 53 -0.35 12.53 -5.62
CA VAL A 53 0.07 11.42 -6.46
C VAL A 53 -0.72 11.49 -7.77
N PRO A 54 -0.07 11.64 -8.94
CA PRO A 54 -0.76 11.62 -10.23
C PRO A 54 -1.46 10.28 -10.46
N THR A 55 -2.58 10.28 -11.18
CA THR A 55 -3.39 9.07 -11.41
C THR A 55 -2.57 7.90 -11.95
N GLU A 56 -1.65 8.14 -12.90
CA GLU A 56 -0.77 7.09 -13.43
C GLU A 56 0.08 6.46 -12.32
N MET A 57 0.66 7.28 -11.44
CA MET A 57 1.45 6.80 -10.31
C MET A 57 0.58 6.07 -9.30
N ALA A 58 -0.64 6.55 -9.02
CA ALA A 58 -1.58 5.88 -8.13
C ALA A 58 -1.93 4.46 -8.62
N VAL A 59 -2.10 4.25 -9.93
CA VAL A 59 -2.31 2.92 -10.52
C VAL A 59 -1.10 2.01 -10.27
N LYS A 60 0.13 2.51 -10.50
CA LYS A 60 1.36 1.74 -10.28
C LYS A 60 1.55 1.39 -8.79
N MET A 61 1.30 2.34 -7.90
CA MET A 61 1.35 2.12 -6.45
C MET A 61 0.31 1.11 -5.97
N THR A 62 -0.88 1.12 -6.57
CA THR A 62 -1.94 0.13 -6.28
C THR A 62 -1.51 -1.26 -6.72
N CYS A 63 -0.95 -1.39 -7.92
CA CYS A 63 -0.33 -2.63 -8.38
C CYS A 63 0.76 -3.12 -7.42
N ALA A 64 1.68 -2.23 -7.00
CA ALA A 64 2.79 -2.60 -6.15
C ALA A 64 2.35 -3.13 -4.78
N ILE A 65 1.34 -2.51 -4.15
CA ILE A 65 0.76 -3.01 -2.90
C ILE A 65 0.08 -4.36 -3.09
N GLY A 66 -0.67 -4.53 -4.18
CA GLY A 66 -1.29 -5.82 -4.50
C GLY A 66 -0.27 -6.93 -4.77
N GLU A 67 0.83 -6.60 -5.44
CA GLU A 67 1.90 -7.56 -5.73
C GLU A 67 2.72 -7.89 -4.47
N LEU A 68 2.97 -6.92 -3.59
CA LEU A 68 3.56 -7.16 -2.28
C LEU A 68 2.68 -8.10 -1.45
N GLU A 69 1.36 -7.86 -1.41
CA GLU A 69 0.40 -8.75 -0.75
C GLU A 69 0.45 -10.16 -1.31
N ARG A 70 0.45 -10.28 -2.65
CA ARG A 70 0.48 -11.58 -3.34
C ARG A 70 1.75 -12.38 -3.01
N ARG A 71 2.89 -11.71 -2.89
CA ARG A 71 4.21 -12.34 -2.67
C ARG A 71 4.49 -12.65 -1.21
N ARG A 72 4.13 -11.73 -0.33
CA ARG A 72 4.58 -11.72 1.08
C ARG A 72 3.44 -11.80 2.08
N GLY A 73 2.20 -11.70 1.62
CA GLY A 73 1.00 -11.79 2.42
C GLY A 73 0.63 -10.47 3.10
N VAL A 74 -0.60 -10.43 3.59
CA VAL A 74 -1.20 -9.28 4.29
C VAL A 74 -0.34 -8.77 5.46
N PRO A 75 0.25 -9.61 6.34
CA PRO A 75 1.02 -9.10 7.48
C PRO A 75 2.20 -8.19 7.08
N VAL A 76 2.85 -8.48 5.95
CA VAL A 76 3.97 -7.66 5.45
C VAL A 76 3.48 -6.33 4.89
N VAL A 77 2.32 -6.31 4.22
CA VAL A 77 1.68 -5.07 3.75
C VAL A 77 1.29 -4.17 4.92
N GLU A 78 0.70 -4.75 5.97
CA GLU A 78 0.33 -3.99 7.16
C GLU A 78 1.54 -3.41 7.89
N GLU A 79 2.62 -4.18 7.98
CA GLU A 79 3.88 -3.71 8.54
C GLU A 79 4.54 -2.61 7.69
N TYR A 80 4.53 -2.76 6.36
CA TYR A 80 4.97 -1.72 5.43
C TYR A 80 4.20 -0.40 5.58
N LEU A 81 2.87 -0.46 5.69
CA LEU A 81 2.07 0.73 5.94
C LEU A 81 2.31 1.32 7.32
N ARG A 82 2.54 0.49 8.34
CA ARG A 82 2.90 0.94 9.69
C ARG A 82 4.24 1.68 9.70
N TRP A 83 5.26 1.15 9.03
CA TRP A 83 6.57 1.80 8.95
C TRP A 83 6.55 3.04 8.05
N SER A 84 5.74 3.06 7.00
CA SER A 84 5.48 4.25 6.21
C SER A 84 4.85 5.37 7.04
N ALA A 85 3.87 5.05 7.89
CA ALA A 85 3.28 6.02 8.82
C ALA A 85 4.30 6.58 9.82
N TRP A 86 5.12 5.70 10.42
CA TRP A 86 6.24 6.12 11.26
C TRP A 86 7.23 7.04 10.51
N ALA A 87 7.55 6.71 9.26
CA ALA A 87 8.47 7.52 8.45
C ALA A 87 7.91 8.93 8.17
N VAL A 88 6.60 9.09 7.99
CA VAL A 88 5.95 10.40 7.90
C VAL A 88 6.14 11.19 9.20
N GLU A 89 5.93 10.56 10.36
CA GLU A 89 6.13 11.22 11.66
C GLU A 89 7.59 11.65 11.89
N GLU A 90 8.56 10.82 11.50
CA GLU A 90 9.98 11.18 11.61
C GLU A 90 10.40 12.23 10.58
N ALA A 91 9.85 12.19 9.36
CA ALA A 91 10.09 13.20 8.35
C ALA A 91 9.69 14.60 8.84
N GLY A 92 8.59 14.69 9.60
CA GLY A 92 8.14 15.93 10.25
C GLY A 92 9.15 16.55 11.23
N LYS A 93 10.13 15.77 11.71
CA LYS A 93 11.17 16.24 12.63
C LYS A 93 12.45 16.69 11.91
N LEU A 94 12.60 16.32 10.64
CA LEU A 94 13.78 16.65 9.85
C LEU A 94 13.88 18.15 9.57
N GLN A 95 15.13 18.63 9.57
CA GLN A 95 15.50 20.01 9.23
C GLN A 95 16.22 20.12 7.88
N GLY A 96 16.58 18.99 7.27
CA GLY A 96 17.27 18.89 5.98
C GLY A 96 16.80 17.67 5.18
N VAL A 97 17.00 17.69 3.86
CA VAL A 97 16.51 16.67 2.92
C VAL A 97 17.30 15.36 2.97
N GLU A 98 18.50 15.39 3.56
CA GLU A 98 19.45 14.27 3.59
C GLU A 98 18.90 13.07 4.38
N GLY A 99 18.01 13.32 5.36
CA GLY A 99 17.42 12.27 6.19
C GLY A 99 16.37 11.41 5.50
N PHE A 100 15.76 11.89 4.41
CA PHE A 100 14.60 11.24 3.80
C PHE A 100 14.95 9.90 3.14
N GLY A 101 16.09 9.81 2.46
CA GLY A 101 16.57 8.55 1.87
C GLY A 101 16.77 7.46 2.93
N THR A 102 17.31 7.84 4.10
CA THR A 102 17.47 6.92 5.23
C THR A 102 16.12 6.42 5.75
N LEU A 103 15.11 7.30 5.85
CA LEU A 103 13.76 6.90 6.26
C LEU A 103 13.14 5.92 5.26
N ILE A 104 13.26 6.16 3.95
CA ILE A 104 12.76 5.25 2.91
C ILE A 104 13.43 3.88 3.02
N SER A 105 14.77 3.82 3.17
CA SER A 105 15.47 2.54 3.35
C SER A 105 15.02 1.81 4.61
N GLN A 106 14.76 2.54 5.70
CA GLN A 106 14.29 1.96 6.96
C GLN A 106 12.88 1.37 6.86
N ILE A 107 11.99 1.93 6.03
CA ILE A 107 10.67 1.31 5.77
C ILE A 107 10.86 -0.11 5.25
N HIS A 108 11.65 -0.28 4.18
CA HIS A 108 11.85 -1.57 3.53
C HIS A 108 12.55 -2.59 4.46
N ILE A 109 13.65 -2.18 5.10
CA ILE A 109 14.40 -3.03 6.03
C ILE A 109 13.52 -3.53 7.17
N ARG A 110 12.74 -2.64 7.79
CA ARG A 110 11.93 -2.99 8.96
C ARG A 110 10.66 -3.76 8.60
N SER A 111 10.23 -3.70 7.34
CA SER A 111 9.17 -4.55 6.79
C SER A 111 9.66 -5.91 6.31
N GLY A 112 10.97 -6.18 6.39
CA GLY A 112 11.56 -7.40 5.86
C GLY A 112 11.41 -7.54 4.34
N ILE A 113 11.33 -6.40 3.65
CA ILE A 113 11.26 -6.33 2.18
C ILE A 113 12.69 -6.23 1.66
N ASP A 114 13.05 -7.18 0.81
CA ASP A 114 14.36 -7.24 0.17
C ASP A 114 14.33 -6.55 -1.20
N PHE A 115 15.46 -5.95 -1.59
CA PHE A 115 15.54 -5.22 -2.86
C PHE A 115 15.50 -6.16 -4.07
N ASP A 116 16.26 -7.26 -4.03
CA ASP A 116 16.40 -8.16 -5.18
C ASP A 116 15.23 -9.15 -5.24
N ASP A 117 14.77 -9.67 -4.09
CA ASP A 117 13.74 -10.70 -4.06
C ASP A 117 12.30 -10.12 -4.13
N ASP A 118 12.09 -8.89 -3.66
CA ASP A 118 10.77 -8.27 -3.60
C ASP A 118 10.66 -7.05 -4.51
N LEU A 119 11.47 -6.01 -4.29
CA LEU A 119 11.28 -4.72 -4.96
C LEU A 119 11.51 -4.79 -6.47
N GLY A 120 12.63 -5.34 -6.92
CA GLY A 120 12.93 -5.51 -8.35
C GLY A 120 11.78 -6.19 -9.10
N PRO A 121 11.37 -7.40 -8.70
CA PRO A 121 10.24 -8.10 -9.31
C PRO A 121 8.90 -7.35 -9.24
N ILE A 122 8.61 -6.63 -8.14
CA ILE A 122 7.39 -5.81 -8.03
C ILE A 122 7.44 -4.65 -9.04
N THR A 123 8.57 -3.95 -9.12
CA THR A 123 8.72 -2.80 -10.03
C THR A 123 8.66 -3.20 -11.51
N ASP A 124 9.17 -4.38 -11.87
CA ASP A 124 9.06 -4.95 -13.21
C ASP A 124 7.61 -5.27 -13.58
N VAL A 125 6.88 -5.94 -12.68
CA VAL A 125 5.47 -6.29 -12.90
C VAL A 125 4.58 -5.05 -13.02
N CYS A 126 4.83 -4.04 -12.18
CA CYS A 126 3.99 -2.86 -12.08
C CYS A 126 4.43 -1.68 -12.96
N GLY A 127 5.52 -1.83 -13.74
CA GLY A 127 6.01 -0.79 -14.65
C GLY A 127 6.41 0.50 -13.93
N ILE A 128 6.95 0.37 -12.72
CA ILE A 128 7.41 1.52 -11.90
C ILE A 128 8.77 2.01 -12.41
N GLY A 129 9.63 1.09 -12.83
CA GLY A 129 11.03 1.39 -13.15
C GLY A 129 11.81 1.75 -11.88
N LEU A 130 12.94 1.10 -11.65
CA LEU A 130 13.91 1.48 -10.62
C LEU A 130 14.94 2.47 -11.18
#